data_AF-A0A967D5K2-F1
#
_entry.id   AF-A0A967D5K2-F1
#
_cell.length_a   1.000
_cell.length_b   1.000
_cell.length_c   1.000
_cell.angle_alpha   90.00
_cell.angle_beta   90.00
_cell.angle_gamma   90.00
#
_symmetry.space_group_name_H-M   'P 1'
#
loop_
_entity.id
_entity.type
_entity.pdbx_description
1 polymer ?
#
loop_
_entity_poly.entity_id
_entity_poly.type
_entity_poly.pdbx_seq_one_letter_code
_entity_poly.pdbx_strand_id
1 'polypeptide(L)'
;TASPPLPAITPPEGLDWDFWLGPAPKTPYRALPEMRTGYGGGVPLYSNCHYAFRNWFEYSAGKMGDWGAHHVDIACWAIGADATGPTRVTPLDYELPVEFKDGFPTVHDRYNVPTRFNVRAAMPNDVEMIITSEGDNGILFEGTEGRFFVNRGKLAGKPVEDLETNPLPDGAVEAIYGGPVPANHTVDQQASSFLSCEYRKGFEIDV
;
A
#
# COMPACT_ATOMS: atom_id res chain seq x y z
N THR A 1 7.96 6.77 -7.88
CA THR A 1 8.31 8.02 -8.57
C THR A 1 9.81 8.21 -8.52
N ALA A 2 10.45 8.52 -9.65
CA ALA A 2 11.88 8.85 -9.68
C ALA A 2 12.12 10.31 -9.25
N SER A 3 13.37 10.67 -8.98
CA SER A 3 13.79 12.06 -8.83
C SER A 3 15.06 12.33 -9.63
N PRO A 4 15.34 13.60 -9.98
CA PRO A 4 16.70 14.02 -10.30
C PRO A 4 17.64 13.82 -9.08
N PRO A 5 18.96 13.95 -9.27
CA PRO A 5 19.90 14.09 -8.16
C PRO A 5 19.50 15.26 -7.26
N LEU A 6 19.54 15.03 -5.96
CA LEU A 6 19.18 15.99 -4.92
C LEU A 6 20.45 16.51 -4.25
N PRO A 7 20.71 17.83 -4.33
CA PRO A 7 21.91 18.43 -3.76
C PRO A 7 21.87 18.34 -2.23
N ALA A 8 23.03 18.19 -1.61
CA ALA A 8 23.17 18.35 -0.17
C ALA A 8 23.10 19.84 0.17
N ILE A 9 22.21 20.20 1.09
CA ILE A 9 22.02 21.58 1.54
C ILE A 9 21.87 21.62 3.06
N THR A 10 21.95 22.81 3.66
CA THR A 10 21.71 22.98 5.09
C THR A 10 20.26 22.61 5.45
N PRO A 11 20.03 21.81 6.50
CA PRO A 11 18.67 21.58 7.02
C PRO A 11 17.93 22.90 7.32
N PRO A 12 16.61 22.96 7.14
CA PRO A 12 15.82 24.12 7.53
C PRO A 12 15.99 24.46 9.01
N GLU A 13 15.85 25.74 9.35
CA GLU A 13 15.87 26.18 10.74
C GLU A 13 14.80 25.43 11.57
N GLY A 14 15.20 24.94 12.75
CA GLY A 14 14.35 24.16 13.65
C GLY A 14 14.26 22.66 13.33
N LEU A 15 14.83 22.18 12.23
CA LEU A 15 14.97 20.74 11.98
C LEU A 15 16.26 20.20 12.58
N ASP A 16 16.16 19.44 13.67
CA ASP A 16 17.25 18.59 14.14
C ASP A 16 17.37 17.37 13.20
N TRP A 17 18.30 17.46 12.26
CA TRP A 17 18.49 16.45 11.23
C TRP A 17 19.01 15.12 11.78
N ASP A 18 19.90 15.17 12.77
CA ASP A 18 20.46 13.96 13.37
C ASP A 18 19.42 13.20 14.18
N PHE A 19 18.56 13.92 14.90
CA PHE A 19 17.42 13.35 15.58
C PHE A 19 16.40 12.80 14.60
N TRP A 20 16.06 13.53 13.53
CA TRP A 20 15.09 13.09 12.52
C TRP A 20 15.51 11.80 11.82
N LEU A 21 16.79 11.67 11.46
CA LEU A 21 17.33 10.43 10.87
C LEU A 21 17.24 9.23 11.83
N GLY A 22 17.36 9.49 13.14
CA GLY A 22 17.36 8.45 14.16
C GLY A 22 18.42 7.37 13.89
N PRO A 23 18.03 6.08 13.86
CA PRO A 23 18.96 4.96 13.66
C PRO A 23 19.31 4.69 12.18
N ALA A 24 18.70 5.39 11.23
CA ALA A 24 19.01 5.21 9.80
C ALA A 24 20.45 5.64 9.47
N PRO A 25 21.05 5.13 8.38
CA PRO A 25 22.37 5.55 7.94
C PRO A 25 22.47 7.08 7.83
N LYS A 26 23.53 7.66 8.43
CA LYS A 26 23.73 9.11 8.40
C LYS A 26 24.00 9.57 6.97
N THR A 27 23.24 10.57 6.53
CA THR A 27 23.34 11.16 5.20
C THR A 27 23.10 12.67 5.29
N PRO A 28 23.66 13.51 4.40
CA PRO A 28 23.32 14.93 4.37
C PRO A 28 21.82 15.15 4.15
N TYR A 29 21.27 16.24 4.67
CA TYR A 29 19.96 16.70 4.24
C TYR A 29 20.03 17.11 2.76
N ARG A 30 19.07 16.65 1.97
CA ARG A 30 19.01 16.87 0.53
C ARG A 30 17.64 17.35 0.13
N ALA A 31 17.57 18.43 -0.63
CA ALA A 31 16.31 18.93 -1.16
C ALA A 31 16.49 19.81 -2.41
N LEU A 32 15.43 19.89 -3.21
CA LEU A 32 15.25 20.92 -4.24
C LEU A 32 14.36 22.05 -3.69
N PRO A 33 14.45 23.28 -4.25
CA PRO A 33 13.68 24.42 -3.74
C PRO A 33 12.18 24.35 -4.04
N GLU A 34 11.76 23.47 -4.96
CA GLU A 34 10.34 23.29 -5.27
C GLU A 34 9.58 22.75 -4.05
N MET A 35 8.46 23.37 -3.72
CA MET A 35 7.68 23.04 -2.52
C MET A 35 6.43 22.23 -2.87
N ARG A 36 6.13 21.22 -2.06
CA ARG A 36 4.88 20.46 -2.16
C ARG A 36 3.69 21.37 -1.80
N THR A 37 2.63 21.27 -2.58
CA THR A 37 1.33 21.91 -2.34
C THR A 37 0.28 20.88 -1.93
N GLY A 38 -0.80 21.32 -1.29
CA GLY A 38 -1.93 20.44 -0.91
C GLY A 38 -1.67 19.60 0.35
N TYR A 39 -2.22 18.38 0.38
CA TYR A 39 -2.06 17.46 1.51
C TYR A 39 -0.57 17.16 1.75
N GLY A 40 -0.10 17.52 2.94
CA GLY A 40 1.31 17.41 3.27
C GLY A 40 2.21 18.47 2.65
N GLY A 41 1.64 19.58 2.20
CA GLY A 41 2.41 20.71 1.68
C GLY A 41 3.22 21.44 2.75
N GLY A 42 3.97 22.45 2.30
CA GLY A 42 4.84 23.25 3.18
C GLY A 42 6.22 22.62 3.42
N VAL A 43 6.52 21.50 2.76
CA VAL A 43 7.85 20.86 2.73
C VAL A 43 8.35 20.75 1.29
N PRO A 44 9.66 20.61 1.05
CA PRO A 44 10.18 20.43 -0.29
C PRO A 44 9.54 19.23 -1.00
N LEU A 45 9.17 19.41 -2.28
CA LEU A 45 8.58 18.37 -3.11
C LEU A 45 9.53 17.19 -3.29
N TYR A 46 10.81 17.49 -3.48
CA TYR A 46 11.89 16.53 -3.53
C TYR A 46 12.83 16.74 -2.35
N SER A 47 12.86 15.78 -1.44
CA SER A 47 13.84 15.74 -0.34
C SER A 47 14.05 14.34 0.20
N ASN A 48 15.01 14.18 1.09
CA ASN A 48 15.14 12.99 1.94
C ASN A 48 14.45 13.13 3.30
N CYS A 49 13.53 14.08 3.45
CA CYS A 49 12.87 14.42 4.70
C CYS A 49 11.34 14.18 4.62
N HIS A 50 10.58 14.77 5.54
CA HIS A 50 9.14 14.58 5.72
C HIS A 50 8.36 14.54 4.39
N TYR A 51 7.38 13.65 4.31
CA TYR A 51 6.67 13.21 3.09
C TYR A 51 7.50 12.49 2.03
N ALA A 52 8.67 12.99 1.65
CA ALA A 52 9.48 12.48 0.56
C ALA A 52 10.36 11.28 0.95
N PHE A 53 10.61 11.10 2.25
CA PHE A 53 11.35 9.99 2.84
C PHE A 53 10.88 8.63 2.33
N ARG A 54 9.59 8.51 2.01
CA ARG A 54 8.98 7.28 1.52
C ARG A 54 9.61 6.75 0.22
N ASN A 55 10.25 7.61 -0.54
CA ASN A 55 10.89 7.28 -1.82
C ASN A 55 12.37 6.87 -1.68
N TRP A 56 12.83 6.63 -0.45
CA TRP A 56 14.17 6.18 -0.13
C TRP A 56 14.13 4.77 0.44
N PHE A 57 14.96 3.89 -0.10
CA PHE A 57 15.06 2.49 0.30
C PHE A 57 15.45 2.39 1.78
N GLU A 58 16.33 3.28 2.23
CA GLU A 58 16.84 3.38 3.59
C GLU A 58 15.77 3.70 4.63
N TYR A 59 14.60 4.23 4.22
CA TYR A 59 13.58 4.72 5.14
C TYR A 59 12.22 4.01 5.05
N SER A 60 11.80 3.55 3.86
CA SER A 60 10.39 3.16 3.67
C SER A 60 10.12 2.17 2.53
N ALA A 61 11.13 1.78 1.76
CA ALA A 61 10.98 0.84 0.63
C ALA A 61 9.95 1.24 -0.46
N GLY A 62 9.56 2.51 -0.55
CA GLY A 62 8.70 3.01 -1.63
C GLY A 62 7.22 2.71 -1.44
N LYS A 63 6.48 2.73 -2.56
CA LYS A 63 5.03 2.49 -2.59
C LYS A 63 4.62 1.11 -2.09
N MET A 64 5.50 0.12 -2.27
CA MET A 64 5.29 -1.23 -1.76
C MET A 64 5.27 -1.24 -0.23
N GLY A 65 6.18 -0.52 0.44
CA GLY A 65 6.14 -0.39 1.90
C GLY A 65 5.02 0.52 2.41
N ASP A 66 4.72 1.61 1.69
CA ASP A 66 3.68 2.61 2.06
C ASP A 66 2.26 2.03 1.94
N TRP A 67 1.88 1.54 0.76
CA TRP A 67 0.50 1.07 0.48
C TRP A 67 0.38 -0.45 0.49
N GLY A 68 1.44 -1.17 0.14
CA GLY A 68 1.41 -2.63 0.10
C GLY A 68 1.06 -3.22 1.47
N ALA A 69 1.59 -2.66 2.56
CA ALA A 69 1.24 -3.12 3.91
C ALA A 69 -0.28 -3.04 4.20
N HIS A 70 -0.97 -2.02 3.68
CA HIS A 70 -2.41 -1.89 3.87
C HIS A 70 -3.21 -2.84 2.98
N HIS A 71 -2.86 -2.91 1.69
CA HIS A 71 -3.65 -3.68 0.72
C HIS A 71 -3.37 -5.19 0.82
N VAL A 72 -2.12 -5.58 1.00
CA VAL A 72 -1.73 -7.00 1.11
C VAL A 72 -2.29 -7.61 2.39
N ASP A 73 -2.26 -6.87 3.51
CA ASP A 73 -2.85 -7.35 4.77
C ASP A 73 -4.35 -7.62 4.65
N ILE A 74 -5.09 -6.66 4.08
CA ILE A 74 -6.54 -6.83 3.82
C ILE A 74 -6.79 -8.02 2.88
N ALA A 75 -6.01 -8.17 1.83
CA ALA A 75 -6.15 -9.28 0.89
C ALA A 75 -5.84 -10.64 1.56
N CYS A 76 -4.79 -10.71 2.39
CA CYS A 76 -4.48 -11.89 3.19
C CYS A 76 -5.62 -12.24 4.14
N TRP A 77 -6.17 -11.26 4.86
CA TRP A 77 -7.30 -11.46 5.76
C TRP A 77 -8.55 -11.97 5.01
N ALA A 78 -8.85 -11.36 3.87
CA ALA A 78 -9.99 -11.71 3.03
C ALA A 78 -9.98 -13.17 2.55
N ILE A 79 -8.80 -13.71 2.25
CA ILE A 79 -8.63 -15.11 1.81
C ILE A 79 -8.29 -16.07 2.96
N GLY A 80 -8.32 -15.60 4.21
CA GLY A 80 -8.02 -16.40 5.40
C GLY A 80 -6.54 -16.83 5.52
N ALA A 81 -5.63 -16.01 4.99
CA ALA A 81 -4.19 -16.23 4.98
C ALA A 81 -3.42 -15.25 5.90
N ASP A 82 -4.09 -14.58 6.83
CA ASP A 82 -3.51 -13.63 7.79
C ASP A 82 -2.43 -14.25 8.70
N ALA A 83 -2.51 -15.56 8.97
CA ALA A 83 -1.54 -16.27 9.79
C ALA A 83 -0.49 -17.09 9.00
N THR A 84 -0.66 -17.26 7.67
CA THR A 84 0.16 -18.17 6.85
C THR A 84 0.95 -17.43 5.77
N GLY A 85 0.36 -16.43 5.13
CA GLY A 85 0.96 -15.67 4.03
C GLY A 85 1.22 -16.51 2.76
N PRO A 86 1.98 -15.95 1.79
CA PRO A 86 2.31 -16.65 0.56
C PRO A 86 3.35 -17.76 0.75
N THR A 87 3.22 -18.83 -0.04
CA THR A 87 4.23 -19.90 -0.14
C THR A 87 5.40 -19.50 -1.04
N ARG A 88 5.17 -18.61 -2.01
CA ARG A 88 6.19 -18.11 -2.93
C ARG A 88 5.84 -16.70 -3.40
N VAL A 89 6.84 -15.83 -3.47
CA VAL A 89 6.75 -14.50 -4.07
C VAL A 89 7.68 -14.46 -5.29
N THR A 90 7.15 -14.08 -6.44
CA THR A 90 7.87 -14.09 -7.73
C THR A 90 7.75 -12.70 -8.37
N PRO A 91 8.86 -11.98 -8.58
CA PRO A 91 8.82 -10.77 -9.39
C PRO A 91 8.53 -11.15 -10.84
N LEU A 92 7.50 -10.55 -11.44
CA LEU A 92 7.16 -10.76 -12.85
C LEU A 92 7.90 -9.74 -13.71
N ASP A 93 7.81 -8.47 -13.35
CA ASP A 93 8.53 -7.37 -13.98
C ASP A 93 8.64 -6.17 -13.04
N TYR A 94 9.67 -5.35 -13.22
CA TYR A 94 9.91 -4.18 -12.40
C TYR A 94 10.83 -3.17 -13.08
N GLU A 95 10.86 -1.95 -12.57
CA GLU A 95 11.76 -0.88 -12.98
C GLU A 95 12.40 -0.28 -11.73
N LEU A 96 13.74 -0.26 -11.73
CA LEU A 96 14.54 0.37 -10.67
C LEU A 96 15.10 1.67 -11.23
N PRO A 97 14.99 2.79 -10.50
CA PRO A 97 15.47 4.09 -10.99
C PRO A 97 17.00 4.22 -10.91
N VAL A 98 17.67 3.28 -10.25
CA VAL A 98 19.12 3.25 -10.02
C VAL A 98 19.63 1.81 -10.07
N GLU A 99 20.94 1.63 -10.22
CA GLU A 99 21.57 0.31 -10.14
C GLU A 99 21.48 -0.26 -8.73
N PHE A 100 21.19 -1.56 -8.63
CA PHE A 100 21.17 -2.33 -7.39
C PHE A 100 22.29 -3.37 -7.40
N LYS A 101 22.93 -3.54 -6.26
CA LYS A 101 23.93 -4.57 -6.02
C LYS A 101 23.61 -5.28 -4.71
N ASP A 102 23.57 -6.61 -4.77
CA ASP A 102 23.29 -7.48 -3.61
C ASP A 102 21.98 -7.11 -2.87
N GLY A 103 20.98 -6.62 -3.60
CA GLY A 103 19.68 -6.22 -3.07
C GLY A 103 19.59 -4.78 -2.56
N PHE A 104 20.66 -4.00 -2.64
CA PHE A 104 20.71 -2.61 -2.17
C PHE A 104 20.95 -1.63 -3.32
N PRO A 105 20.37 -0.41 -3.27
CA PRO A 105 20.68 0.63 -4.24
C PRO A 105 22.13 1.09 -4.10
N THR A 106 22.76 1.40 -5.23
CA THR A 106 24.16 1.90 -5.29
C THR A 106 24.25 3.43 -5.29
N VAL A 107 23.11 4.12 -5.40
CA VAL A 107 22.99 5.57 -5.51
C VAL A 107 22.14 6.10 -4.37
N HIS A 108 22.65 7.11 -3.66
CA HIS A 108 22.06 7.66 -2.42
C HIS A 108 21.88 9.19 -2.46
N ASP A 109 21.84 9.78 -3.65
CA ASP A 109 21.56 11.20 -3.85
C ASP A 109 20.20 11.46 -4.51
N ARG A 110 19.40 10.43 -4.79
CA ARG A 110 18.10 10.51 -5.44
C ARG A 110 17.21 9.36 -4.98
N TYR A 111 15.92 9.43 -5.30
CA TYR A 111 15.00 8.34 -5.02
C TYR A 111 15.47 7.04 -5.65
N ASN A 112 15.53 6.00 -4.83
CA ASN A 112 16.22 4.75 -5.12
C ASN A 112 15.34 3.53 -4.82
N VAL A 113 14.01 3.71 -4.83
CA VAL A 113 13.00 2.66 -4.68
C VAL A 113 12.37 2.31 -6.05
N PRO A 114 11.84 1.09 -6.24
CA PRO A 114 11.19 0.71 -7.50
C PRO A 114 10.14 1.74 -7.96
N THR A 115 10.19 2.12 -9.23
CA THR A 115 9.22 3.03 -9.85
C THR A 115 8.04 2.29 -10.46
N ARG A 116 8.29 1.05 -10.91
CA ARG A 116 7.31 0.12 -11.43
C ARG A 116 7.58 -1.26 -10.85
N PHE A 117 6.52 -1.99 -10.50
CA PHE A 117 6.64 -3.38 -10.06
C PHE A 117 5.37 -4.15 -10.36
N ASN A 118 5.54 -5.43 -10.63
CA ASN A 118 4.50 -6.42 -10.78
C ASN A 118 5.01 -7.72 -10.14
N VAL A 119 4.37 -8.13 -9.06
CA VAL A 119 4.80 -9.24 -8.22
C VAL A 119 3.65 -10.20 -8.05
N ARG A 120 3.91 -11.48 -8.28
CA ARG A 120 2.99 -12.57 -8.02
C ARG A 120 3.29 -13.21 -6.68
N ALA A 121 2.30 -13.33 -5.83
CA ALA A 121 2.36 -14.10 -4.59
C ALA A 121 1.42 -15.32 -4.70
N ALA A 122 1.97 -16.52 -4.51
CA ALA A 122 1.20 -17.76 -4.48
C ALA A 122 0.64 -17.96 -3.07
N MET A 123 -0.66 -17.75 -2.91
CA MET A 123 -1.36 -17.80 -1.63
C MET A 123 -1.93 -19.21 -1.38
N PRO A 124 -2.38 -19.51 -0.14
CA PRO A 124 -3.09 -20.75 0.15
C PRO A 124 -4.34 -20.94 -0.71
N ASN A 125 -4.79 -22.19 -0.85
CA ASN A 125 -5.97 -22.58 -1.65
C ASN A 125 -5.86 -22.19 -3.13
N ASP A 126 -4.64 -22.25 -3.69
CA ASP A 126 -4.34 -21.95 -5.10
C ASP A 126 -4.72 -20.52 -5.56
N VAL A 127 -4.93 -19.60 -4.62
CA VAL A 127 -5.20 -18.19 -4.91
C VAL A 127 -3.93 -17.49 -5.40
N GLU A 128 -4.02 -16.78 -6.52
CA GLU A 128 -2.97 -15.88 -7.01
C GLU A 128 -3.23 -14.46 -6.49
N MET A 129 -2.20 -13.83 -5.92
CA MET A 129 -2.25 -12.42 -5.57
C MET A 129 -1.26 -11.63 -6.43
N ILE A 130 -1.77 -10.65 -7.18
CA ILE A 130 -0.96 -9.74 -7.98
C ILE A 130 -0.80 -8.40 -7.26
N ILE A 131 0.45 -8.07 -6.93
CA ILE A 131 0.84 -6.80 -6.30
C ILE A 131 1.51 -5.95 -7.38
N THR A 132 0.80 -4.93 -7.85
CA THR A 132 1.23 -4.10 -8.99
C THR A 132 1.23 -2.60 -8.66
N SER A 133 2.11 -1.86 -9.33
CA SER A 133 2.14 -0.39 -9.30
C SER A 133 1.21 0.26 -10.34
N GLU A 134 0.58 -0.54 -11.19
CA GLU A 134 -0.30 -0.09 -12.27
C GLU A 134 -1.79 -0.14 -11.86
N GLY A 135 -2.60 0.73 -12.46
CA GLY A 135 -4.04 0.78 -12.21
C GLY A 135 -4.46 1.64 -11.01
N ASP A 136 -5.71 1.47 -10.58
CA ASP A 136 -6.26 2.22 -9.45
C ASP A 136 -5.67 1.72 -8.13
N ASN A 137 -5.29 2.64 -7.24
CA ASN A 137 -4.77 2.29 -5.93
C ASN A 137 -5.89 1.69 -5.05
N GLY A 138 -5.92 0.37 -4.95
CA GLY A 138 -6.89 -0.40 -4.17
C GLY A 138 -6.67 -1.90 -4.31
N ILE A 139 -7.71 -2.67 -4.03
CA ILE A 139 -7.72 -4.14 -4.11
C ILE A 139 -8.86 -4.53 -5.05
N LEU A 140 -8.58 -5.37 -6.03
CA LEU A 140 -9.59 -6.04 -6.84
C LEU A 140 -9.69 -7.48 -6.35
N PHE A 141 -10.89 -7.90 -5.99
CA PHE A 141 -11.21 -9.30 -5.70
C PHE A 141 -11.98 -9.86 -6.88
N GLU A 142 -11.58 -11.04 -7.35
CA GLU A 142 -12.26 -11.80 -8.40
C GLU A 142 -12.55 -13.21 -7.88
N GLY A 143 -13.69 -13.76 -8.31
CA GLY A 143 -14.15 -15.09 -7.90
C GLY A 143 -15.36 -15.51 -8.73
N THR A 144 -15.96 -16.64 -8.37
CA THR A 144 -17.03 -17.27 -9.17
C THR A 144 -18.30 -16.43 -9.30
N GLU A 145 -18.64 -15.61 -8.31
CA GLU A 145 -19.80 -14.71 -8.35
C GLU A 145 -19.47 -13.30 -8.89
N GLY A 146 -18.29 -13.16 -9.52
CA GLY A 146 -17.83 -11.93 -10.15
C GLY A 146 -16.75 -11.22 -9.35
N ARG A 147 -16.67 -9.90 -9.54
CA ARG A 147 -15.56 -9.08 -9.03
C ARG A 147 -16.01 -7.81 -8.36
N PHE A 148 -15.25 -7.37 -7.36
CA PHE A 148 -15.41 -6.07 -6.75
C PHE A 148 -14.07 -5.41 -6.46
N PHE A 149 -14.02 -4.11 -6.73
CA PHE A 149 -12.88 -3.26 -6.46
C PHE A 149 -13.14 -2.44 -5.21
N VAL A 150 -12.08 -2.25 -4.45
CA VAL A 150 -12.17 -1.50 -3.23
C VAL A 150 -10.94 -0.64 -2.91
N ASN A 151 -11.18 0.58 -2.46
CA ASN A 151 -10.17 1.46 -1.89
C ASN A 151 -10.73 2.32 -0.76
N ARG A 152 -9.97 3.34 -0.33
CA ARG A 152 -10.33 4.24 0.78
C ARG A 152 -11.64 5.04 0.57
N GLY A 153 -12.14 5.16 -0.65
CA GLY A 153 -13.36 5.95 -0.93
C GLY A 153 -14.28 5.35 -1.98
N LYS A 154 -14.08 4.09 -2.34
CA LYS A 154 -14.83 3.41 -3.40
C LYS A 154 -14.96 1.94 -3.05
N LEU A 155 -16.19 1.45 -3.14
CA LEU A 155 -16.56 0.05 -3.15
C LEU A 155 -17.49 -0.15 -4.35
N ALA A 156 -17.07 -0.95 -5.33
CA ALA A 156 -17.82 -1.10 -6.58
C ALA A 156 -17.62 -2.48 -7.20
N GLY A 157 -18.66 -3.01 -7.82
CA GLY A 157 -18.63 -4.30 -8.51
C GLY A 157 -19.91 -5.08 -8.32
N LYS A 158 -20.03 -6.20 -9.04
CA LYS A 158 -21.26 -6.98 -9.09
C LYS A 158 -21.71 -7.46 -7.69
N PRO A 159 -20.83 -8.01 -6.83
CA PRO A 159 -21.21 -8.35 -5.46
C PRO A 159 -21.69 -7.16 -4.61
N VAL A 160 -21.23 -5.94 -4.90
CA VAL A 160 -21.68 -4.71 -4.22
C VAL A 160 -23.08 -4.32 -4.67
N GLU A 161 -23.31 -4.36 -5.98
CA GLU A 161 -24.62 -4.06 -6.59
C GLU A 161 -25.69 -5.04 -6.10
N ASP A 162 -25.33 -6.31 -5.93
CA ASP A 162 -26.27 -7.34 -5.49
C ASP A 162 -26.74 -7.16 -4.04
N LEU A 163 -26.03 -6.38 -3.22
CA LEU A 163 -26.46 -6.06 -1.85
C LEU A 163 -27.81 -5.31 -1.80
N GLU A 164 -28.21 -4.64 -2.88
CA GLU A 164 -29.52 -4.00 -2.96
C GLU A 164 -30.67 -5.02 -2.91
N THR A 165 -30.45 -6.22 -3.46
CA THR A 165 -31.47 -7.28 -3.56
C THR A 165 -31.20 -8.46 -2.64
N ASN A 166 -29.96 -8.61 -2.17
CA ASN A 166 -29.50 -9.64 -1.26
C ASN A 166 -28.63 -9.00 -0.16
N PRO A 167 -29.24 -8.27 0.79
CA PRO A 167 -28.50 -7.57 1.82
C PRO A 167 -27.79 -8.54 2.76
N LEU A 168 -26.75 -8.03 3.42
CA LEU A 168 -26.04 -8.80 4.44
C LEU A 168 -26.95 -9.13 5.62
N PRO A 169 -26.69 -10.24 6.32
CA PRO A 169 -27.41 -10.56 7.55
C PRO A 169 -27.31 -9.45 8.60
N ASP A 170 -28.36 -9.30 9.41
CA ASP A 170 -28.33 -8.40 10.56
C ASP A 170 -27.15 -8.73 11.49
N GLY A 171 -26.38 -7.71 11.88
CA GLY A 171 -25.23 -7.86 12.78
C GLY A 171 -23.93 -8.32 12.13
N ALA A 172 -23.90 -8.52 10.79
CA ALA A 172 -22.70 -8.93 10.06
C ALA A 172 -21.50 -7.99 10.31
N VAL A 173 -21.74 -6.67 10.30
CA VAL A 173 -20.70 -5.66 10.51
C VAL A 173 -20.12 -5.73 11.93
N GLU A 174 -20.99 -5.83 12.93
CA GLU A 174 -20.63 -5.89 14.35
C GLU A 174 -19.88 -7.17 14.70
N ALA A 175 -20.26 -8.30 14.09
CA ALA A 175 -19.58 -9.57 14.25
C ALA A 175 -18.13 -9.49 13.78
N ILE A 176 -17.88 -8.83 12.64
CA ILE A 176 -16.52 -8.58 12.12
C ILE A 176 -15.75 -7.61 13.01
N TYR A 177 -16.40 -6.54 13.48
CA TYR A 177 -15.78 -5.58 14.40
C TYR A 177 -15.42 -6.17 15.76
N GLY A 178 -16.01 -7.31 16.13
CA GLY A 178 -15.93 -7.87 17.48
C GLY A 178 -16.68 -7.03 18.52
N GLY A 179 -17.68 -6.24 18.11
CA GLY A 179 -18.42 -5.32 18.97
C GLY A 179 -19.11 -4.18 18.21
N PRO A 180 -19.61 -3.15 18.92
CA PRO A 180 -20.25 -2.00 18.30
C PRO A 180 -19.30 -1.22 17.39
N VAL A 181 -19.78 -0.82 16.21
CA VAL A 181 -19.01 0.00 15.27
C VAL A 181 -18.77 1.40 15.86
N PRO A 182 -17.52 1.88 15.93
CA PRO A 182 -17.21 3.22 16.42
C PRO A 182 -17.87 4.30 15.57
N ALA A 183 -18.41 5.35 16.20
CA ALA A 183 -19.11 6.44 15.50
C ALA A 183 -18.24 7.22 14.48
N ASN A 184 -16.91 7.13 14.60
CA ASN A 184 -15.94 7.73 13.69
C ASN A 184 -15.52 6.80 12.54
N HIS A 185 -15.97 5.55 12.53
CA HIS A 185 -15.80 4.62 11.42
C HIS A 185 -17.14 4.55 10.69
N THR A 186 -17.31 5.39 9.66
CA THR A 186 -18.39 5.14 8.71
C THR A 186 -18.07 3.85 7.97
N VAL A 187 -19.10 3.06 7.67
CA VAL A 187 -19.02 1.85 6.83
C VAL A 187 -18.21 2.16 5.55
N ASP A 188 -18.27 3.38 5.02
CA ASP A 188 -17.54 3.82 3.83
C ASP A 188 -16.00 3.91 3.94
N GLN A 189 -15.41 4.02 5.13
CA GLN A 189 -13.97 4.32 5.26
C GLN A 189 -13.09 3.08 5.51
N GLN A 190 -13.70 1.99 5.98
CA GLN A 190 -13.02 0.72 6.24
C GLN A 190 -13.90 -0.54 6.03
N ALA A 191 -15.21 -0.42 5.77
CA ALA A 191 -16.02 -1.57 5.30
C ALA A 191 -15.78 -1.86 3.81
N SER A 192 -14.54 -1.66 3.41
CA SER A 192 -13.98 -1.95 2.11
C SER A 192 -13.36 -3.37 2.13
N SER A 193 -12.80 -3.77 3.27
CA SER A 193 -12.42 -5.17 3.55
C SER A 193 -13.63 -6.11 3.72
N PHE A 194 -14.80 -5.51 3.98
CA PHE A 194 -16.09 -6.06 4.40
C PHE A 194 -16.70 -7.18 3.56
N LEU A 195 -16.59 -7.12 2.23
CA LEU A 195 -17.25 -8.09 1.36
C LEU A 195 -16.60 -9.47 1.37
N SER A 196 -15.40 -9.60 1.93
CA SER A 196 -14.67 -10.87 2.00
C SER A 196 -15.20 -11.84 3.05
N CYS A 197 -15.86 -11.37 4.12
CA CYS A 197 -16.17 -12.20 5.27
C CYS A 197 -17.50 -12.97 5.18
N GLU A 198 -18.55 -12.38 4.61
CA GLU A 198 -19.89 -12.99 4.66
C GLU A 198 -20.14 -14.01 3.55
N TYR A 199 -19.28 -14.07 2.52
CA TYR A 199 -19.37 -15.02 1.41
C TYR A 199 -18.66 -16.37 1.64
N ARG A 200 -18.25 -16.66 2.90
CA ARG A 200 -17.57 -17.90 3.32
C ARG A 200 -18.34 -19.21 3.12
N LYS A 201 -19.52 -19.20 2.50
CA LYS A 201 -20.23 -20.43 2.10
C LYS A 201 -20.31 -20.68 0.59
N GLY A 202 -19.70 -19.84 -0.26
CA GLY A 202 -19.76 -20.04 -1.71
C GLY A 202 -18.71 -19.37 -2.59
N PHE A 203 -17.81 -18.52 -2.06
CA PHE A 203 -16.74 -17.96 -2.89
C PHE A 203 -15.51 -18.86 -2.92
N GLU A 204 -15.29 -19.52 -4.06
CA GLU A 204 -13.94 -19.83 -4.52
C GLU A 204 -13.40 -18.53 -5.15
N ILE A 205 -12.42 -17.94 -4.47
CA ILE A 205 -11.74 -16.73 -4.93
C ILE A 205 -10.64 -17.20 -5.90
N ASP A 206 -10.98 -17.28 -7.18
CA ASP A 206 -9.99 -17.34 -8.25
C ASP A 206 -9.70 -15.90 -8.71
N VAL A 207 -8.51 -15.37 -8.37
CA VAL A 207 -8.01 -14.06 -8.86
C VAL A 207 -6.95 -14.28 -9.93
#